data_AF-A0A838IJ29-F1
#
_entry.id   AF-A0A838IJ29-F1
#
_cell.length_a   1.000
_cell.length_b   1.000
_cell.length_c   1.000
_cell.angle_alpha   90.00
_cell.angle_beta   90.00
_cell.angle_gamma   90.00
#
_symmetry.space_group_name_H-M   'P 1'
#
loop_
_entity.id
_entity.type
_entity.pdbx_description
1 polymer ?
#
loop_
_entity_poly.entity_id
_entity_poly.type
_entity_poly.pdbx_seq_one_letter_code
_entity_poly.pdbx_strand_id
1 'polypeptide(L)' 'MCKNSALGRAQNRAYPFCSPRCQMLDLGAWFDESYRVPERGGGNGRSSSSEGQEPGEGEH' A
#
# COMPACT_ATOMS: atom_id res chain seq x y z
N MET A 1 6.28 -10.80 -12.69
CA MET A 1 6.68 -11.76 -11.63
C MET A 1 6.11 -13.14 -11.88
N CYS A 2 6.89 -14.20 -11.61
CA CYS A 2 6.53 -15.59 -11.90
C CYS A 2 5.42 -16.20 -11.01
N LYS A 3 4.96 -15.56 -9.93
CA LYS A 3 3.90 -16.02 -8.99
C LYS A 3 4.09 -17.42 -8.36
N ASN A 4 5.11 -18.18 -8.75
CA ASN A 4 5.44 -19.48 -8.16
C ASN A 4 6.00 -19.33 -6.75
N SER A 5 5.68 -20.30 -5.89
CA SER A 5 6.27 -20.42 -4.56
C SER A 5 7.76 -20.79 -4.65
N ALA A 6 8.56 -20.26 -3.72
CA ALA A 6 9.97 -20.59 -3.61
C ALA A 6 10.19 -21.79 -2.68
N LEU A 7 11.14 -22.67 -3.02
CA LEU A 7 11.71 -23.62 -2.07
C LEU A 7 12.45 -22.88 -0.96
N GLY A 8 12.55 -23.48 0.22
CA GLY A 8 13.18 -22.86 1.40
C GLY A 8 14.68 -22.55 1.22
N ARG A 9 15.20 -21.65 2.08
CA ARG A 9 16.58 -21.11 2.00
C ARG A 9 17.69 -22.16 1.90
N ALA A 10 17.55 -23.31 2.56
CA ALA A 10 18.56 -24.38 2.51
C ALA A 10 18.70 -25.02 1.12
N GLN A 11 17.65 -24.99 0.31
CA GLN A 11 17.56 -25.69 -0.98
C GLN A 11 17.58 -24.72 -2.16
N ASN A 12 17.45 -23.42 -1.91
CA ASN A 12 17.31 -22.39 -2.94
C ASN A 12 18.12 -21.15 -2.58
N ARG A 13 19.20 -20.92 -3.33
CA ARG A 13 20.07 -19.75 -3.15
C ARG A 13 19.37 -18.43 -3.51
N ALA A 14 18.34 -18.49 -4.35
CA ALA A 14 17.56 -17.31 -4.74
C ALA A 14 16.41 -17.02 -3.76
N TYR A 15 16.22 -17.80 -2.68
CA TYR A 15 15.18 -17.52 -1.68
C TYR A 15 15.27 -16.07 -1.19
N PRO A 16 14.16 -15.29 -1.17
CA PRO A 16 12.75 -15.70 -1.25
C PRO A 16 12.15 -15.85 -2.67
N PHE A 17 12.94 -15.75 -3.73
CA PHE A 17 12.49 -15.88 -5.11
C PHE A 17 12.55 -17.33 -5.59
N CYS A 18 11.67 -17.72 -6.52
CA CYS A 18 11.66 -19.08 -7.08
C CYS A 18 12.85 -19.36 -8.02
N SER A 19 13.53 -18.33 -8.53
CA SER A 19 14.71 -18.45 -9.40
C SER A 19 15.54 -17.16 -9.44
N PRO A 20 16.82 -17.22 -9.87
CA PRO A 20 17.65 -16.03 -10.08
C PRO A 20 17.05 -15.03 -11.07
N ARG A 21 16.32 -15.51 -12.09
CA ARG A 21 15.61 -14.65 -13.04
C ARG A 21 14.58 -13.77 -12.32
N CYS A 22 13.82 -14.32 -11.37
CA CYS A 22 12.81 -13.55 -10.64
C CYS A 22 13.45 -12.51 -9.70
N GLN A 23 14.58 -12.85 -9.07
CA GLN A 23 15.36 -11.89 -8.30
C GLN A 23 15.81 -10.71 -9.15
N MET A 24 16.36 -10.96 -10.34
CA MET A 24 16.79 -9.88 -11.24
C MET A 24 15.64 -9.00 -11.71
N LEU A 25 14.48 -9.59 -12.02
CA LEU A 25 13.30 -8.83 -12.41
C LEU A 25 12.76 -7.95 -11.28
N ASP A 26 12.80 -8.45 -10.03
CA ASP A 26 12.43 -7.65 -8.86
C ASP A 26 13.34 -6.44 -8.72
N LEU A 27 14.66 -6.67 -8.74
CA LEU A 27 15.65 -5.60 -8.69
C LEU A 27 15.48 -4.59 -9.84
N GLY A 28 15.18 -5.06 -11.04
CA GLY A 28 14.84 -4.19 -12.18
C GLY A 28 13.64 -3.29 -11.89
N ALA A 29 12.55 -3.85 -11.35
CA ALA A 29 11.38 -3.07 -10.98
C ALA A 29 11.66 -2.03 -9.86
N TRP A 30 12.59 -2.32 -8.96
CA TRP A 30 13.09 -1.34 -7.99
C TRP A 30 13.86 -0.21 -8.67
N PHE A 31 14.79 -0.53 -9.57
CA PHE A 31 15.58 0.47 -10.28
C PHE A 31 14.73 1.34 -11.22
N ASP A 32 13.73 0.75 -11.86
CA ASP A 32 12.78 1.44 -12.73
C ASP A 32 11.70 2.19 -11.93
N GLU A 33 11.80 2.24 -10.60
CA GLU A 33 10.82 2.84 -9.69
C GLU A 33 9.38 2.37 -9.97
N SER A 34 9.19 1.13 -10.41
CA SER A 34 7.87 0.60 -10.77
C SER A 34 7.00 0.29 -9.55
N TYR A 35 7.60 0.22 -8.36
CA TYR A 35 6.88 0.09 -7.10
C TYR A 35 6.36 1.45 -6.60
N ARG A 36 5.06 1.50 -6.28
CA ARG A 36 4.38 2.68 -5.76
C ARG A 36 3.55 2.29 -4.55
N VAL A 37 3.61 3.10 -3.50
CA VAL A 37 2.69 2.99 -2.35
C VAL A 37 1.44 3.79 -2.72
N PRO A 38 0.26 3.18 -2.76
CA PRO A 38 -0.96 3.95 -3.00
C PRO A 38 -1.18 4.91 -1.83
N GLU A 39 -1.52 6.17 -2.13
CA GLU A 39 -2.02 7.07 -1.09
C GLU A 39 -3.33 6.53 -0.53
N ARG A 40 -3.46 6.51 0.79
CA ARG A 40 -4.74 6.26 1.45
C ARG A 40 -5.64 7.48 1.23
N GLY A 41 -6.34 7.51 0.10
CA GLY A 41 -7.52 8.33 -0.14
C GLY A 41 -7.44 9.79 0.29
N GLY A 42 -6.80 10.63 -0.50
CA GLY A 42 -7.15 12.06 -0.57
C GLY A 42 -8.51 12.21 -1.25
N GLY A 43 -9.60 12.00 -0.49
CA GLY A 43 -10.97 11.93 -1.02
C GLY A 43 -12.09 12.13 0.00
N ASN A 44 -12.00 13.23 0.76
CA ASN A 44 -13.08 14.08 1.32
C ASN A 44 -14.20 13.45 2.18
N GLY A 45 -14.12 13.69 3.50
CA GLY A 45 -15.23 13.49 4.44
C GLY A 45 -14.95 14.20 5.76
N ARG A 46 -15.39 15.46 5.88
CA ARG A 46 -15.64 16.13 7.17
C ARG A 46 -16.44 15.15 8.03
N SER A 47 -15.78 14.46 8.97
CA SER A 47 -16.49 13.73 10.01
C SER A 47 -17.41 14.72 10.69
N SER A 48 -18.70 14.39 10.69
CA SER A 48 -19.67 15.00 11.58
C SER A 48 -19.18 14.79 13.00
N SER A 49 -18.58 15.82 13.60
CA SER A 49 -18.57 15.95 15.05
C SER A 49 -19.89 16.62 15.41
N SER A 50 -20.85 15.81 15.81
CA SER A 50 -22.02 16.27 16.57
C SER A 50 -21.52 16.81 17.92
N GLU A 51 -21.52 18.14 18.07
CA GLU A 51 -21.70 18.96 19.30
C GLU A 51 -21.31 20.42 18.94
N GLY A 52 -22.11 21.46 19.13
CA GLY A 52 -23.30 21.62 19.96
C GLY A 52 -24.42 22.42 19.29
N GLN A 53 -25.64 22.05 19.67
CA GLN A 53 -26.85 22.82 19.57
C GLN A 53 -26.84 23.82 20.74
N GLU A 54 -26.72 25.12 20.47
CA GLU A 54 -27.05 26.17 21.46
C GLU A 54 -28.33 26.91 21.00
N PRO A 55 -29.24 27.26 21.93
CA PRO A 55 -30.59 27.72 21.60
C PRO A 55 -30.71 29.25 21.53
N GLY A 56 -31.48 29.72 20.55
CA GLY A 56 -32.47 30.81 20.69
C GLY A 56 -32.01 32.25 21.01
N GLU A 57 -32.12 33.11 20.01
CA GLU A 57 -32.53 34.53 20.09
C GLU A 57 -32.94 34.92 18.66
N GLY A 58 -34.10 35.45 18.31
CA GLY A 58 -35.04 36.36 18.96
C GLY A 58 -35.43 37.35 17.83
N GLU A 59 -36.73 37.54 17.60
CA GLU A 59 -37.30 38.27 16.46
C GLU A 59 -36.90 39.76 16.34
N HIS A 60 -37.07 40.26 15.10
CA HIS A 60 -37.13 41.64 14.58
C HIS A 60 -35.90 42.21 13.86
#